data_AF-A0A950JML8-F1
#
_entry.id   AF-A0A950JML8-F1
#
_cell.length_a   1.000
_cell.length_b   1.000
_cell.length_c   1.000
_cell.angle_alpha   90.00
_cell.angle_beta   90.00
_cell.angle_gamma   90.00
#
_symmetry.space_group_name_H-M   'P 1'
#
loop_
_entity.id
_entity.type
_entity.pdbx_description
1 polymer ?
#
loop_
_entity_poly.entity_id
_entity_poly.type
_entity_poly.pdbx_seq_one_letter_code
_entity_poly.pdbx_strand_id
1 'polypeptide(L)'
;MNVLVIDVGGTHVKILATGQNDKREFASGPELTAQQMVSGVKQLADGWTYDVVSVGYPGPVLHDRAVADPKNLGPGWMGFDFKIAFGRPTKVLNDAAMQALGSYKKGKMLFLGLGTGLGSTLIVDGIVEPMELGHLPYKKATYEDYVGERGLERLGKKSWRKHVFDVVDRLVAALEPNDVVLGGGNARILKELPPGCRLGDNANAFKGGFLMWEDAPRSELPSVQVGPAVATKLRTSVKSKRS
;
A
#
# COMPACT_ATOMS: atom_id res chain seq x y z
N MET A 1 -8.05 6.07 -24.05
CA MET A 1 -7.98 6.86 -22.80
C MET A 1 -6.54 6.85 -22.33
N ASN A 2 -5.94 8.02 -22.19
CA ASN A 2 -4.57 8.21 -21.72
C ASN A 2 -4.58 8.45 -20.21
N VAL A 3 -3.81 7.65 -19.47
CA VAL A 3 -3.77 7.69 -18.00
C VAL A 3 -2.42 8.25 -17.57
N LEU A 4 -2.42 9.17 -16.61
CA LEU A 4 -1.24 9.54 -15.83
C LEU A 4 -1.26 8.74 -14.52
N VAL A 5 -0.26 7.89 -14.32
CA VAL A 5 -0.11 7.14 -13.07
C VAL A 5 0.92 7.82 -12.19
N ILE A 6 0.58 7.99 -10.92
CA ILE A 6 1.40 8.62 -9.89
C ILE A 6 1.61 7.59 -8.77
N ASP A 7 2.86 7.24 -8.51
CA ASP A 7 3.29 6.41 -7.38
C ASP A 7 3.91 7.31 -6.31
N VAL A 8 3.18 7.55 -5.22
CA VAL A 8 3.60 8.42 -4.12
C VAL A 8 4.30 7.57 -3.06
N GLY A 9 5.62 7.68 -2.97
CA GLY A 9 6.42 7.05 -1.92
C GLY A 9 6.88 8.04 -0.84
N GLY A 10 7.48 7.54 0.24
CA GLY A 10 8.07 8.37 1.29
C GLY A 10 9.33 9.13 0.86
N THR A 11 10.08 8.59 -0.11
CA THR A 11 11.34 9.20 -0.60
C THR A 11 11.23 9.88 -1.96
N HIS A 12 10.37 9.36 -2.85
CA HIS A 12 10.15 9.92 -4.18
C HIS A 12 8.69 9.83 -4.58
N VAL A 13 8.23 10.80 -5.36
CA VAL A 13 7.01 10.68 -6.17
C VAL A 13 7.43 10.39 -7.61
N LYS A 14 6.83 9.35 -8.21
CA LYS A 14 7.16 8.91 -9.57
C LYS A 14 5.92 8.95 -10.45
N ILE A 15 6.10 9.28 -11.72
CA ILE A 15 5.00 9.35 -12.68
C ILE A 15 5.34 8.63 -13.98
N LEU A 16 4.31 8.07 -14.60
CA LEU A 16 4.37 7.52 -15.95
C LEU A 16 3.01 7.72 -16.63
N ALA A 17 3.01 8.19 -17.88
CA ALA A 17 1.79 8.36 -18.67
C ALA A 17 1.72 7.32 -19.80
N THR A 18 0.50 7.02 -20.27
CA THR A 18 0.27 6.17 -21.44
C THR A 18 1.13 6.63 -22.64
N GLY A 19 1.81 5.69 -23.29
CA GLY A 19 2.69 5.97 -24.44
C GLY A 19 4.07 6.52 -24.10
N GLN A 20 4.38 6.73 -22.82
CA GLN A 20 5.72 7.12 -22.37
C GLN A 20 6.52 5.88 -21.96
N ASN A 21 7.82 5.85 -22.28
CA ASN A 21 8.71 4.72 -21.95
C ASN A 21 9.43 4.91 -20.60
N ASP A 22 9.81 6.15 -20.30
CA ASP A 22 10.58 6.49 -19.11
C ASP A 22 9.70 7.18 -18.08
N LYS A 23 9.77 6.68 -16.85
CA LYS A 23 9.16 7.35 -15.70
C LYS A 23 9.94 8.63 -15.40
N ARG A 24 9.23 9.63 -14.88
CA ARG A 24 9.83 10.83 -14.30
C ARG A 24 9.65 10.78 -12.78
N GLU A 25 10.51 11.43 -12.02
CA GLU A 25 10.38 11.47 -10.56
C GLU A 25 10.95 12.75 -9.94
N PHE A 26 10.50 13.07 -8.73
CA PHE A 26 11.08 14.09 -7.87
C PHE A 26 11.14 13.59 -6.41
N ALA A 27 12.04 14.17 -5.62
CA ALA A 27 12.18 13.81 -4.21
C ALA A 27 10.93 14.22 -3.41
N SER A 28 10.44 13.33 -2.56
CA SER A 28 9.41 13.62 -1.57
C SER A 28 10.04 13.80 -0.19
N GLY A 29 9.28 13.57 0.88
CA GLY A 29 9.80 13.56 2.24
C GLY A 29 8.78 14.02 3.26
N PRO A 30 9.17 14.10 4.55
CA PRO A 30 8.27 14.38 5.67
C PRO A 30 7.59 15.75 5.61
N GLU A 31 8.03 16.65 4.74
CA GLU A 31 7.43 17.98 4.56
C GLU A 31 6.52 18.07 3.32
N LEU A 32 6.47 17.02 2.48
CA LEU A 32 5.69 17.07 1.24
C LEU A 32 4.19 16.96 1.54
N THR A 33 3.47 18.06 1.34
CA THR A 33 2.00 18.12 1.39
C THR A 33 1.35 17.62 0.09
N ALA A 34 0.07 17.25 0.13
CA ALA A 34 -0.67 16.85 -1.07
C ALA A 34 -0.70 17.96 -2.15
N GLN A 35 -0.85 19.23 -1.74
CA GLN A 35 -0.85 20.38 -2.66
C GLN A 35 0.50 20.56 -3.37
N GLN A 36 1.61 20.39 -2.64
CA GLN A 36 2.95 20.42 -3.22
C GLN A 36 3.17 19.22 -4.14
N MET A 37 2.69 18.02 -3.76
CA MET A 37 2.76 16.84 -4.61
C MET A 37 2.06 17.09 -5.95
N VAL A 38 0.83 17.61 -5.94
CA VAL A 38 0.08 17.92 -7.17
C VAL A 38 0.83 18.93 -8.04
N SER A 39 1.36 19.99 -7.43
CA SER A 39 2.14 21.02 -8.14
C SER A 39 3.39 20.41 -8.78
N GLY A 40 4.13 19.58 -8.04
CA GLY A 40 5.31 18.87 -8.52
C GLY A 40 4.99 17.91 -9.66
N VAL A 41 3.91 17.14 -9.54
CA VAL A 41 3.46 16.23 -10.61
C VAL A 41 3.05 17.00 -11.87
N LYS A 42 2.34 18.13 -11.76
CA LYS A 42 1.97 18.93 -12.93
C LYS A 42 3.19 19.46 -13.67
N GLN A 43 4.21 19.94 -12.93
CA GLN A 43 5.48 20.36 -13.53
C GLN A 43 6.20 19.19 -14.18
N LEU A 44 6.23 18.04 -13.51
CA LEU A 44 6.94 16.86 -13.98
C LEU A 44 6.27 16.22 -15.21
N ALA A 45 4.94 16.34 -15.32
CA ALA A 45 4.14 15.87 -16.45
C ALA A 45 4.08 16.89 -17.61
N ASP A 46 4.85 17.98 -17.56
CA ASP A 46 4.87 18.96 -18.65
C ASP A 46 5.24 18.31 -19.99
N GLY A 47 4.51 18.67 -21.04
CA GLY A 47 4.59 18.05 -22.37
C GLY A 47 3.96 16.66 -22.51
N TRP A 48 3.41 16.06 -21.45
CA TRP A 48 2.64 14.81 -21.54
C TRP A 48 1.13 15.08 -21.64
N THR A 49 0.43 14.26 -22.44
CA THR A 49 -1.03 14.31 -22.56
C THR A 49 -1.69 13.17 -21.79
N TYR A 50 -2.73 13.48 -21.03
CA TYR A 50 -3.50 12.50 -20.27
C TYR A 50 -4.93 12.99 -20.03
N ASP A 51 -5.86 12.05 -19.99
CA ASP A 51 -7.29 12.27 -19.81
C ASP A 51 -7.70 12.10 -18.35
N VAL A 52 -7.06 11.14 -17.66
CA VAL A 52 -7.39 10.71 -16.29
C VAL A 52 -6.13 10.45 -15.47
N VAL A 53 -6.28 10.42 -14.14
CA VAL A 53 -5.17 10.26 -13.19
C VAL A 53 -5.42 9.06 -12.26
N SER A 54 -4.38 8.26 -12.05
CA SER A 54 -4.34 7.22 -11.01
C SER A 54 -3.31 7.59 -9.96
N VAL A 55 -3.69 7.58 -8.69
CA VAL A 55 -2.79 7.87 -7.56
C VAL A 55 -2.64 6.62 -6.69
N GLY A 56 -1.43 6.10 -6.61
CA GLY A 56 -0.99 5.17 -5.56
C GLY A 56 -0.62 5.95 -4.31
N TYR A 57 -1.42 5.79 -3.27
CA TYR A 57 -1.32 6.54 -2.02
C TYR A 57 -0.66 5.69 -0.91
N PRO A 58 0.36 6.19 -0.19
CA PRO A 58 1.09 5.45 0.84
C PRO A 58 0.34 5.49 2.18
N GLY A 59 -0.90 5.00 2.16
CA GLY A 59 -1.79 4.97 3.31
C GLY A 59 -3.16 4.41 2.97
N PRO A 60 -4.09 4.41 3.94
CA PRO A 60 -5.43 3.89 3.76
C PRO A 60 -6.27 4.80 2.85
N VAL A 61 -7.05 4.18 1.96
CA VAL A 61 -7.93 4.84 0.99
C VAL A 61 -9.32 4.22 1.07
N LEU A 62 -10.34 5.06 1.13
CA LEU A 62 -11.75 4.64 1.08
C LEU A 62 -12.49 5.49 0.04
N HIS A 63 -13.16 4.84 -0.91
CA HIS A 63 -13.92 5.51 -1.99
C HIS A 63 -13.12 6.62 -2.70
N ASP A 64 -11.91 6.30 -3.18
CA ASP A 64 -10.99 7.23 -3.86
C ASP A 64 -10.52 8.42 -2.98
N ARG A 65 -10.63 8.33 -1.65
CA ARG A 65 -10.19 9.38 -0.70
C ARG A 65 -9.23 8.84 0.34
N ALA A 66 -8.14 9.57 0.57
CA ALA A 66 -7.25 9.32 1.70
C ALA A 66 -8.00 9.59 3.03
N VAL A 67 -7.95 8.60 3.94
CA VAL A 67 -8.65 8.68 5.24
C VAL A 67 -7.73 8.96 6.42
N ALA A 68 -6.42 9.01 6.19
CA ALA A 68 -5.40 9.40 7.15
C ALA A 68 -4.22 10.01 6.41
N ASP A 69 -3.49 10.95 7.02
CA ASP A 69 -2.23 11.45 6.47
C ASP A 69 -1.14 10.36 6.47
N PRO A 70 -0.21 10.34 5.48
CA PRO A 70 0.84 9.33 5.42
C PRO A 70 1.85 9.54 6.55
N LYS A 71 2.31 8.45 7.17
CA LYS A 71 3.27 8.51 8.30
C LYS A 71 4.62 9.16 7.94
N ASN A 72 5.01 9.13 6.66
CA ASN A 72 6.34 9.56 6.19
C ASN A 72 6.30 10.79 5.26
N LEU A 73 5.16 11.47 5.16
CA LEU A 73 4.98 12.67 4.35
C LEU A 73 4.42 13.80 5.21
N GLY A 74 4.33 15.00 4.63
CA GLY A 74 3.75 16.15 5.31
C GLY A 74 2.23 16.02 5.49
N PRO A 75 1.59 16.95 6.19
CA PRO A 75 0.14 16.92 6.43
C PRO A 75 -0.67 17.32 5.18
N GLY A 76 -1.99 17.19 5.28
CA GLY A 76 -2.92 17.76 4.31
C GLY A 76 -3.28 16.83 3.14
N TRP A 77 -3.20 15.52 3.36
CA TRP A 77 -3.62 14.49 2.42
C TRP A 77 -5.02 13.98 2.75
N MET A 78 -5.35 13.85 4.04
CA MET A 78 -6.68 13.44 4.49
C MET A 78 -7.74 14.41 3.95
N GLY A 79 -8.74 13.88 3.24
CA GLY A 79 -9.82 14.68 2.64
C GLY A 79 -9.41 15.56 1.47
N PHE A 80 -8.16 15.48 0.99
CA PHE A 80 -7.69 16.25 -0.16
C PHE A 80 -8.38 15.79 -1.44
N ASP A 81 -8.98 16.71 -2.18
CA ASP A 81 -9.69 16.41 -3.43
C ASP A 81 -8.74 16.44 -4.63
N PHE A 82 -8.15 15.28 -4.95
CA PHE A 82 -7.26 15.14 -6.10
C PHE A 82 -7.95 15.37 -7.44
N LYS A 83 -9.26 15.12 -7.55
CA LYS A 83 -10.00 15.36 -8.79
C LYS A 83 -10.08 16.86 -9.09
N ILE A 84 -10.41 17.67 -8.08
CA ILE A 84 -10.39 19.13 -8.20
C ILE A 84 -8.96 19.63 -8.44
N ALA A 85 -8.00 19.15 -7.65
CA ALA A 85 -6.63 19.63 -7.71
C ALA A 85 -5.95 19.36 -9.07
N PHE A 86 -6.18 18.19 -9.68
CA PHE A 86 -5.68 17.89 -11.04
C PHE A 86 -6.56 18.45 -12.15
N GLY A 87 -7.83 18.76 -11.89
CA GLY A 87 -8.79 19.18 -12.92
C GLY A 87 -9.15 18.06 -13.90
N ARG A 88 -8.96 16.80 -13.49
CA ARG A 88 -9.17 15.58 -14.27
C ARG A 88 -9.88 14.54 -13.41
N PRO A 89 -10.62 13.59 -13.99
CA PRO A 89 -11.06 12.41 -13.24
C PRO A 89 -9.86 11.71 -12.61
N THR A 90 -9.92 11.48 -11.30
CA THR A 90 -8.84 10.88 -10.53
C THR A 90 -9.38 9.71 -9.73
N LYS A 91 -8.69 8.57 -9.79
CA LYS A 91 -8.90 7.44 -8.89
C LYS A 91 -7.71 7.34 -7.94
N VAL A 92 -7.99 6.99 -6.70
CA VAL A 92 -6.97 6.86 -5.65
C VAL A 92 -7.06 5.45 -5.09
N LEU A 93 -5.92 4.80 -4.97
CA LEU A 93 -5.82 3.46 -4.41
C LEU A 93 -4.62 3.42 -3.48
N ASN A 94 -4.66 2.57 -2.46
CA ASN A 94 -3.47 2.28 -1.69
C ASN A 94 -2.33 1.78 -2.62
N ASP A 95 -1.09 2.19 -2.34
CA ASP A 95 0.10 1.85 -3.12
C ASP A 95 0.30 0.34 -3.30
N ALA A 96 0.18 -0.44 -2.22
CA ALA A 96 0.26 -1.90 -2.27
C ALA A 96 -0.87 -2.50 -3.10
N ALA A 97 -2.08 -1.96 -3.00
CA ALA A 97 -3.21 -2.42 -3.81
C ALA A 97 -3.04 -2.09 -5.31
N MET A 98 -2.46 -0.94 -5.63
CA MET A 98 -2.11 -0.59 -7.00
C MET A 98 -1.04 -1.53 -7.56
N GLN A 99 0.02 -1.81 -6.80
CA GLN A 99 1.04 -2.79 -7.21
C GLN A 99 0.48 -4.22 -7.31
N ALA A 100 -0.44 -4.60 -6.42
CA ALA A 100 -1.14 -5.87 -6.45
C ALA A 100 -1.94 -6.03 -7.75
N LEU A 101 -2.72 -5.00 -8.14
CA LEU A 101 -3.49 -5.02 -9.37
C LEU A 101 -2.60 -5.24 -10.60
N GLY A 102 -1.47 -4.55 -10.71
CA GLY A 102 -0.52 -4.78 -11.81
C GLY A 102 0.14 -6.17 -11.78
N SER A 103 0.25 -6.75 -10.60
CA SER A 103 0.83 -8.09 -10.37
C SER A 103 -0.17 -9.23 -10.57
N TYR A 104 -1.46 -8.93 -10.63
CA TYR A 104 -2.53 -9.93 -10.66
C TYR A 104 -2.50 -10.76 -11.94
N LYS A 105 -2.85 -12.05 -11.80
CA LYS A 105 -2.98 -13.00 -12.91
C LYS A 105 -4.38 -13.60 -12.97
N LYS A 106 -4.80 -14.31 -11.91
CA LYS A 106 -6.11 -14.97 -11.77
C LYS A 106 -6.30 -15.54 -10.37
N GLY A 107 -7.52 -15.96 -10.06
CA GLY A 107 -7.87 -16.66 -8.81
C GLY A 107 -7.71 -15.76 -7.59
N LYS A 108 -7.37 -16.38 -6.45
CA LYS A 108 -7.11 -15.70 -5.18
C LYS A 108 -5.62 -15.42 -5.01
N MET A 109 -5.22 -14.15 -5.12
CA MET A 109 -3.83 -13.71 -4.98
C MET A 109 -3.67 -12.84 -3.74
N LEU A 110 -2.71 -13.19 -2.87
CA LEU A 110 -2.27 -12.34 -1.77
C LEU A 110 -1.04 -11.54 -2.20
N PHE A 111 -1.11 -10.22 -2.09
CA PHE A 111 0.04 -9.34 -2.24
C PHE A 111 0.51 -8.83 -0.87
N LEU A 112 1.82 -8.87 -0.63
CA LEU A 112 2.47 -8.32 0.56
C LEU A 112 3.57 -7.34 0.12
N GLY A 113 3.36 -6.05 0.40
CA GLY A 113 4.31 -4.98 0.14
C GLY A 113 5.25 -4.78 1.32
N LEU A 114 6.50 -5.20 1.16
CA LEU A 114 7.56 -5.01 2.15
C LEU A 114 8.23 -3.65 1.91
N GLY A 115 7.86 -2.65 2.69
CA GLY A 115 8.38 -1.28 2.59
C GLY A 115 8.73 -0.71 3.97
N THR A 116 8.42 0.57 4.19
CA THR A 116 8.54 1.16 5.53
C THR A 116 7.64 0.43 6.54
N GLY A 117 6.41 0.10 6.13
CA GLY A 117 5.52 -0.82 6.84
C GLY A 117 5.28 -2.13 6.07
N LEU A 118 4.17 -2.79 6.37
CA LEU A 118 3.64 -3.95 5.63
C LEU A 118 2.31 -3.56 4.96
N GLY A 119 2.35 -3.31 3.65
CA GLY A 119 1.13 -3.17 2.85
C GLY A 119 0.57 -4.55 2.48
N SER A 120 -0.76 -4.68 2.41
CA SER A 120 -1.39 -5.95 2.05
C SER A 120 -2.62 -5.76 1.16
N THR A 121 -2.82 -6.67 0.23
CA THR A 121 -4.01 -6.66 -0.64
C THR A 121 -4.36 -8.09 -1.02
N LEU A 122 -5.63 -8.44 -0.93
CA LEU A 122 -6.16 -9.69 -1.45
C LEU A 122 -6.91 -9.38 -2.74
N ILE A 123 -6.64 -10.13 -3.81
CA ILE A 123 -7.44 -10.06 -5.03
C ILE A 123 -8.12 -11.41 -5.23
N VAL A 124 -9.45 -11.42 -5.28
CA VAL A 124 -10.25 -12.63 -5.50
C VAL A 124 -11.07 -12.44 -6.77
N ASP A 125 -10.76 -13.23 -7.80
CA ASP A 125 -11.48 -13.21 -9.08
C ASP A 125 -11.66 -11.80 -9.66
N GLY A 126 -10.59 -11.00 -9.61
CA GLY A 126 -10.54 -9.63 -10.11
C GLY A 126 -11.01 -8.55 -9.11
N ILE A 127 -11.62 -8.94 -7.99
CA ILE A 127 -12.03 -8.00 -6.94
C ILE A 127 -10.81 -7.63 -6.10
N VAL A 128 -10.43 -6.36 -6.10
CA VAL A 128 -9.28 -5.85 -5.34
C VAL A 128 -9.73 -5.41 -3.95
N GLU A 129 -9.25 -6.09 -2.91
CA GLU A 129 -9.51 -5.80 -1.51
C GLU A 129 -8.22 -5.35 -0.80
N PRO A 130 -7.96 -4.04 -0.67
CA PRO A 130 -6.88 -3.53 0.18
C PRO A 130 -7.10 -3.95 1.63
N MET A 131 -6.04 -4.35 2.33
CA MET A 131 -6.12 -4.80 3.72
C MET A 131 -5.05 -4.13 4.58
N GLU A 132 -5.34 -3.98 5.87
CA GLU A 132 -4.40 -3.45 6.87
C GLU A 132 -3.84 -4.57 7.77
N LEU A 133 -3.37 -5.66 7.16
CA LEU A 133 -2.82 -6.79 7.91
C LEU A 133 -1.57 -6.42 8.71
N GLY A 134 -0.83 -5.39 8.28
CA GLY A 134 0.37 -4.90 8.97
C GLY A 134 0.16 -4.56 10.45
N HIS A 135 -1.05 -4.13 10.83
CA HIS A 135 -1.38 -3.75 12.20
C HIS A 135 -1.81 -4.92 13.10
N LEU A 136 -1.99 -6.11 12.54
CA LEU A 136 -2.41 -7.27 13.34
C LEU A 136 -1.31 -7.68 14.33
N PRO A 137 -1.69 -8.18 15.53
CA PRO A 137 -0.73 -8.62 16.53
C PRO A 137 0.16 -9.76 16.02
N TYR A 138 1.47 -9.61 16.24
CA TYR A 138 2.47 -10.60 15.94
C TYR A 138 3.58 -10.58 17.00
N LYS A 139 3.71 -11.70 17.73
CA LYS A 139 4.63 -11.85 18.85
C LYS A 139 4.43 -10.75 19.91
N LYS A 140 5.38 -9.82 20.05
CA LYS A 140 5.34 -8.75 21.07
C LYS A 140 4.88 -7.39 20.51
N ALA A 141 4.54 -7.31 19.23
CA ALA A 141 4.17 -6.08 18.54
C ALA A 141 3.21 -6.39 17.38
N THR A 142 3.24 -5.63 16.28
CA THR A 142 2.45 -5.89 15.06
C THR A 142 3.25 -6.61 13.98
N TYR A 143 2.62 -7.06 12.89
CA TYR A 143 3.35 -7.58 11.74
C TYR A 143 4.32 -6.53 11.16
N GLU A 144 3.87 -5.28 10.94
CA GLU A 144 4.71 -4.21 10.37
C GLU A 144 5.96 -3.93 11.22
N ASP A 145 5.87 -4.03 12.55
CA ASP A 145 7.01 -3.81 13.46
C ASP A 145 8.13 -4.84 13.30
N TYR A 146 7.83 -6.01 12.74
CA TYR A 146 8.79 -7.09 12.50
C TYR A 146 9.24 -7.16 11.04
N VAL A 147 8.35 -6.95 10.07
CA VAL A 147 8.67 -7.14 8.64
C VAL A 147 8.77 -5.84 7.84
N GLY A 148 8.41 -4.69 8.42
CA GLY A 148 8.72 -3.38 7.87
C GLY A 148 10.18 -2.96 8.09
N GLU A 149 10.49 -1.73 7.69
CA GLU A 149 11.83 -1.14 7.75
C GLU A 149 12.38 -1.05 9.19
N ARG A 150 11.54 -0.65 10.15
CA ARG A 150 11.89 -0.64 11.59
C ARG A 150 12.34 -2.03 12.08
N GLY A 151 11.65 -3.07 11.64
CA GLY A 151 11.99 -4.46 11.95
C GLY A 151 13.32 -4.87 11.32
N LEU A 152 13.52 -4.50 10.04
CA LEU A 152 14.75 -4.76 9.30
C LEU A 152 15.98 -4.15 9.96
N GLU A 153 15.91 -2.88 10.37
CA GLU A 153 16.99 -2.16 11.03
C GLU A 153 17.31 -2.74 12.40
N ARG A 154 16.27 -2.95 13.23
CA ARG A 154 16.41 -3.45 14.61
C ARG A 154 16.93 -4.89 14.69
N LEU A 155 16.46 -5.77 13.79
CA LEU A 155 16.71 -7.22 13.86
C LEU A 155 17.86 -7.67 12.95
N GLY A 156 18.25 -6.84 11.98
CA GLY A 156 19.18 -7.18 10.92
C GLY A 156 18.60 -8.15 9.89
N LYS A 157 19.19 -8.14 8.69
CA LYS A 157 18.71 -8.86 7.49
C LYS A 157 18.43 -10.35 7.74
N LYS A 158 19.28 -11.06 8.49
CA LYS A 158 19.11 -12.52 8.72
C LYS A 158 17.85 -12.82 9.52
N SER A 159 17.62 -12.09 10.61
CA SER A 159 16.45 -12.30 11.46
C SER A 159 15.17 -11.79 10.79
N TRP A 160 15.24 -10.61 10.16
CA TRP A 160 14.13 -10.04 9.40
C TRP A 160 13.59 -11.00 8.32
N ARG A 161 14.46 -11.65 7.54
CA ARG A 161 14.03 -12.66 6.54
C ARG A 161 13.27 -13.82 7.19
N LYS A 162 13.71 -14.31 8.36
CA LYS A 162 12.99 -15.37 9.07
C LYS A 162 11.59 -14.93 9.49
N HIS A 163 11.44 -13.67 9.90
CA HIS A 163 10.13 -13.11 10.19
C HIS A 163 9.27 -12.99 8.94
N VAL A 164 9.82 -12.53 7.81
CA VAL A 164 9.05 -12.52 6.53
C VAL A 164 8.50 -13.90 6.20
N PHE A 165 9.30 -14.97 6.34
CA PHE A 165 8.84 -16.34 6.10
C PHE A 165 7.71 -16.74 7.06
N ASP A 166 7.90 -16.56 8.38
CA ASP A 166 6.87 -16.90 9.39
C ASP A 166 5.57 -16.09 9.19
N VAL A 167 5.66 -14.82 8.78
CA VAL A 167 4.48 -14.00 8.48
C VAL A 167 3.76 -14.51 7.23
N VAL A 168 4.50 -14.82 6.17
CA VAL A 168 3.92 -15.37 4.94
C VAL A 168 3.21 -16.70 5.23
N ASP A 169 3.86 -17.62 5.94
CA ASP A 169 3.28 -18.94 6.26
C ASP A 169 1.96 -18.80 7.04
N ARG A 170 1.90 -17.87 8.00
CA ARG A 170 0.69 -17.58 8.77
C ARG A 170 -0.44 -17.03 7.92
N LEU A 171 -0.13 -16.09 7.04
CA LEU A 171 -1.14 -15.46 6.18
C LEU A 171 -1.61 -16.41 5.08
N VAL A 172 -0.72 -17.26 4.56
CA VAL A 172 -1.09 -18.34 3.64
C VAL A 172 -2.04 -19.33 4.32
N ALA A 173 -1.74 -19.74 5.55
CA ALA A 173 -2.62 -20.64 6.30
C ALA A 173 -3.99 -20.01 6.61
N ALA A 174 -4.05 -18.70 6.83
CA ALA A 174 -5.29 -18.00 7.16
C ALA A 174 -6.16 -17.66 5.95
N LEU A 175 -5.54 -17.32 4.81
CA LEU A 175 -6.23 -16.77 3.64
C LEU A 175 -6.31 -17.76 2.46
N GLU A 176 -5.54 -18.85 2.53
CA GLU A 176 -5.46 -19.92 1.54
C GLU A 176 -5.32 -19.43 0.08
N PRO A 177 -4.40 -18.49 -0.23
CA PRO A 177 -4.27 -17.95 -1.58
C PRO A 177 -3.72 -18.99 -2.56
N ASN A 178 -4.07 -18.83 -3.84
CA ASN A 178 -3.49 -19.63 -4.93
C ASN A 178 -2.12 -19.09 -5.39
N ASP A 179 -1.86 -17.80 -5.17
CA ASP A 179 -0.62 -17.11 -5.57
C ASP A 179 -0.26 -16.08 -4.48
N VAL A 180 1.03 -15.97 -4.16
CA VAL A 180 1.54 -14.97 -3.21
C VAL A 180 2.63 -14.15 -3.88
N VAL A 181 2.42 -12.83 -3.89
CA VAL A 181 3.37 -11.88 -4.47
C VAL A 181 4.00 -11.05 -3.37
N LEU A 182 5.32 -11.09 -3.29
CA LEU A 182 6.11 -10.24 -2.41
C LEU A 182 6.63 -9.04 -3.21
N GLY A 183 6.13 -7.86 -2.90
CA GLY A 183 6.53 -6.60 -3.53
C GLY A 183 7.06 -5.57 -2.54
N GLY A 184 7.05 -4.30 -2.92
CA GLY A 184 7.65 -3.23 -2.13
C GLY A 184 9.19 -3.20 -2.18
N GLY A 185 9.76 -2.06 -1.79
CA GLY A 185 11.19 -1.77 -1.95
C GLY A 185 12.14 -2.71 -1.18
N ASN A 186 11.67 -3.35 -0.12
CA ASN A 186 12.47 -4.27 0.70
C ASN A 186 12.38 -5.73 0.23
N ALA A 187 11.48 -6.08 -0.70
CA ALA A 187 11.40 -7.46 -1.20
C ALA A 187 12.69 -7.94 -1.88
N ARG A 188 13.44 -7.03 -2.53
CA ARG A 188 14.77 -7.31 -3.11
C ARG A 188 15.84 -7.75 -2.09
N ILE A 189 15.58 -7.57 -0.79
CA ILE A 189 16.50 -7.99 0.28
C ILE A 189 16.38 -9.49 0.55
N LEU A 190 15.29 -10.13 0.13
CA LEU A 190 15.12 -11.58 0.19
C LEU A 190 16.14 -12.26 -0.73
N LYS A 191 16.88 -13.22 -0.18
CA LYS A 191 17.81 -14.06 -0.95
C LYS A 191 17.10 -15.26 -1.58
N GLU A 192 16.12 -15.76 -0.84
CA GLU A 192 15.24 -16.88 -1.18
C GLU A 192 13.82 -16.41 -0.86
N LEU A 193 12.85 -16.94 -1.60
CA LEU A 193 11.45 -16.66 -1.38
C LEU A 193 10.82 -17.77 -0.52
N PRO A 194 9.83 -17.46 0.32
CA PRO A 194 9.02 -18.49 0.95
C PRO A 194 8.39 -19.40 -0.12
N PRO A 195 8.15 -20.69 0.18
CA PRO A 195 7.56 -21.63 -0.76
C PRO A 195 6.25 -21.10 -1.37
N GLY A 196 6.08 -21.27 -2.68
CA GLY A 196 4.89 -20.81 -3.40
C GLY A 196 4.80 -19.30 -3.63
N CYS A 197 5.78 -18.51 -3.19
CA CYS A 197 5.83 -17.07 -3.44
C CYS A 197 6.60 -16.73 -4.71
N ARG A 198 6.25 -15.60 -5.32
CA ARG A 198 7.03 -14.96 -6.38
C ARG A 198 7.30 -13.49 -6.07
N LEU A 199 8.40 -12.97 -6.62
CA LEU A 199 8.75 -11.56 -6.49
C LEU A 199 7.88 -10.71 -7.42
N GLY A 200 7.34 -9.61 -6.91
CA GLY A 200 6.67 -8.59 -7.70
C GLY A 200 7.66 -7.55 -8.24
N ASP A 201 7.44 -7.08 -9.47
CA ASP A 201 8.19 -5.95 -10.01
C ASP A 201 7.63 -4.63 -9.48
N ASN A 202 8.49 -3.67 -9.13
CA ASN A 202 8.05 -2.33 -8.77
C ASN A 202 7.39 -1.60 -9.94
N ALA A 203 7.71 -1.95 -11.18
CA ALA A 203 7.01 -1.46 -12.37
C ALA A 203 5.52 -1.85 -12.38
N ASN A 204 5.12 -2.88 -11.62
CA ASN A 204 3.71 -3.26 -11.52
C ASN A 204 2.83 -2.19 -10.84
N ALA A 205 3.41 -1.24 -10.09
CA ALA A 205 2.65 -0.09 -9.59
C ALA A 205 2.08 0.73 -10.76
N PHE A 206 2.89 1.01 -11.79
CA PHE A 206 2.42 1.72 -12.98
C PHE A 206 1.42 0.89 -13.78
N LYS A 207 1.72 -0.39 -14.00
CA LYS A 207 0.80 -1.31 -14.66
C LYS A 207 -0.57 -1.33 -13.98
N GLY A 208 -0.58 -1.44 -12.65
CA GLY A 208 -1.83 -1.41 -11.87
C GLY A 208 -2.56 -0.08 -12.00
N GLY A 209 -1.85 1.05 -11.94
CA GLY A 209 -2.47 2.36 -12.14
C GLY A 209 -3.12 2.53 -13.53
N PHE A 210 -2.56 1.90 -14.57
CA PHE A 210 -3.21 1.83 -15.89
C PHE A 210 -4.48 0.98 -15.84
N LEU A 211 -4.40 -0.22 -15.24
CA LEU A 211 -5.53 -1.17 -15.10
C LEU A 211 -6.69 -0.63 -14.27
N MET A 212 -6.46 0.34 -13.37
CA MET A 212 -7.54 0.98 -12.58
C MET A 212 -8.64 1.60 -13.46
N TRP A 213 -8.35 1.89 -14.72
CA TRP A 213 -9.27 2.49 -15.67
C TRP A 213 -9.77 1.52 -16.75
N GLU A 214 -9.34 0.26 -16.72
CA GLU A 214 -9.93 -0.79 -17.55
C GLU A 214 -11.21 -1.31 -16.88
N ASP A 215 -12.23 -1.64 -17.67
CA ASP A 215 -13.54 -2.06 -17.17
C ASP A 215 -13.42 -3.38 -16.39
N ALA A 216 -13.46 -3.29 -15.05
CA ALA A 216 -13.69 -4.43 -14.17
C ALA A 216 -15.06 -4.27 -13.49
N PRO A 217 -15.87 -5.35 -13.38
CA PRO A 217 -17.15 -5.30 -12.68
C PRO A 217 -16.92 -4.94 -11.21
N ARG A 218 -17.36 -3.74 -10.82
CA ARG A 218 -17.38 -3.33 -9.42
C ARG A 218 -18.58 -3.98 -8.75
N SER A 219 -18.37 -4.91 -7.83
CA SER A 219 -19.42 -5.28 -6.89
C SER A 219 -19.54 -4.15 -5.87
N GLU A 220 -20.67 -3.43 -5.89
CA GLU A 220 -21.08 -2.58 -4.78
C GLU A 220 -21.42 -3.46 -3.58
N LEU A 221 -20.41 -3.88 -2.81
CA LEU A 221 -20.66 -4.48 -1.51
C LEU A 221 -21.05 -3.36 -0.53
N PRO A 222 -22.10 -3.55 0.27
CA PRO A 222 -22.50 -2.57 1.27
C PRO A 222 -21.38 -2.37 2.30
N SER A 223 -21.18 -1.12 2.71
CA SER A 223 -20.18 -0.75 3.70
C SER A 223 -20.45 -1.46 5.04
N VAL A 224 -19.43 -2.13 5.58
CA VAL A 224 -19.47 -2.66 6.93
C VAL A 224 -19.41 -1.49 7.91
N GLN A 225 -20.48 -1.28 8.69
CA GLN A 225 -20.45 -0.34 9.81
C GLN A 225 -19.53 -0.89 10.89
N VAL A 226 -18.38 -0.25 11.09
CA VAL A 226 -17.48 -0.57 12.20
C VAL A 226 -18.11 -0.02 13.48
N GLY A 227 -18.56 -0.92 14.37
CA GLY A 227 -19.01 -0.56 15.72
C GLY A 227 -17.86 0.00 16.57
N PRO A 228 -18.15 0.75 17.64
CA PRO A 228 -17.12 1.39 18.45
C PRO A 228 -16.19 0.34 19.07
N ALA A 229 -14.88 0.63 19.08
CA ALA A 229 -13.86 -0.22 19.66
C ALA A 229 -14.21 -0.56 21.12
N VAL A 230 -14.28 -1.85 21.44
CA VAL A 230 -14.49 -2.31 22.82
C VAL A 230 -13.23 -2.03 23.62
N ALA A 231 -13.23 -0.95 24.39
CA ALA A 231 -12.17 -0.62 25.34
C ALA A 231 -12.12 -1.71 26.42
N THR A 232 -11.16 -2.63 26.29
CA THR A 232 -10.89 -3.65 27.29
C THR A 232 -10.26 -2.97 28.51
N LYS A 233 -11.05 -2.70 29.56
CA LYS A 233 -10.54 -2.22 30.85
C LYS A 233 -9.65 -3.29 31.47
N LEU A 234 -8.33 -3.10 31.39
CA LEU A 234 -7.39 -3.79 32.27
C LEU A 234 -7.65 -3.37 33.72
N ARG A 235 -8.25 -4.27 34.52
CA ARG A 235 -8.34 -4.11 35.97
C ARG A 235 -6.96 -4.34 36.58
N THR A 236 -6.25 -3.27 36.93
CA THR A 236 -5.10 -3.35 37.84
C THR A 236 -5.62 -3.49 39.28
N SER A 237 -5.62 -4.71 39.81
CA SER A 237 -5.82 -4.97 41.24
C SER A 237 -4.52 -4.65 42.01
N VAL A 238 -4.42 -3.46 42.59
CA VAL A 238 -3.40 -3.16 43.59
C VAL A 238 -3.87 -3.78 44.92
N LYS A 239 -3.23 -4.87 45.35
CA LYS A 239 -3.36 -5.39 46.71
C LYS A 239 -2.65 -4.42 47.66
N SER A 240 -3.42 -3.72 48.48
CA SER A 240 -2.90 -3.06 49.67
C SER A 240 -2.49 -4.15 50.68
N LYS A 241 -1.23 -4.16 51.10
CA LYS A 241 -0.78 -4.89 52.29
C LYS A 241 -0.83 -3.91 53.45
N ARG A 242 -1.69 -4.20 54.43
CA ARG A 242 -1.58 -3.69 55.80
C ARG A 242 -1.11 -4.84 56.68
N SER A 243 0.07 -4.67 57.27
CA SER A 243 0.49 -5.14 58.59
C SER A 243 1.87 -4.54 58.85
#